data_AF-A0A963GZY9-F1
#
_entry.id   AF-A0A963GZY9-F1
#
_cell.length_a   1.000
_cell.length_b   1.000
_cell.length_c   1.000
_cell.angle_alpha   90.00
_cell.angle_beta   90.00
_cell.angle_gamma   90.00
#
_symmetry.space_group_name_H-M   'P 1'
#
loop_
_entity.id
_entity.type
_entity.pdbx_description
1 polymer ?
#
loop_
_entity_poly.entity_id
_entity_poly.type
_entity_poly.pdbx_seq_one_letter_code
_entity_poly.pdbx_strand_id
1 'polypeptide(L)'
;MKQFFQKPILSIFALILISHFSVTKADTASDAETILNWAENTYPGLFPSHQATQNINPWIFRHYTEAGIYAGVNQNDNGVYVFGGPWERITFIDTLPNVVNLALNSGNNNISACDTS
;
A
#
# COMPACT_ATOMS: atom_id res chain seq x y z
N MET A 1 45.01 43.76 1.07
CA MET A 1 43.99 43.33 2.08
C MET A 1 44.29 41.90 2.46
N LYS A 2 44.44 41.62 3.75
CA LYS A 2 45.13 40.44 4.29
C LYS A 2 44.23 39.74 5.33
N GLN A 3 44.05 38.42 5.18
CA GLN A 3 43.72 37.41 6.21
C GLN A 3 42.28 37.40 6.76
N PHE A 4 41.68 36.30 7.22
CA PHE A 4 41.76 34.84 7.00
C PHE A 4 40.45 34.30 7.61
N PHE A 5 39.75 33.43 6.90
CA PHE A 5 38.54 32.74 7.35
C PHE A 5 38.83 31.89 8.60
N GLN A 6 38.18 32.21 9.72
CA GLN A 6 38.10 31.29 10.86
C GLN A 6 36.68 31.19 11.40
N LYS A 7 36.23 29.92 11.48
CA LYS A 7 35.03 29.36 12.14
C LYS A 7 33.75 29.34 11.30
N PRO A 8 33.46 28.17 10.69
CA PRO A 8 32.20 27.52 11.02
C PRO A 8 32.35 25.99 11.14
N ILE A 9 33.14 25.49 12.11
CA ILE A 9 33.30 24.03 12.30
C ILE A 9 32.17 23.41 13.15
N LEU A 10 31.32 24.20 13.81
CA LEU A 10 30.29 23.67 14.72
C LEU A 10 28.88 23.56 14.12
N SER A 11 28.65 23.99 12.88
CA SER A 11 27.30 24.04 12.29
C SER A 11 26.92 22.82 11.44
N ILE A 12 27.86 21.91 11.19
CA ILE A 12 27.69 20.81 10.20
C ILE A 12 27.01 19.58 10.80
N PHE A 13 27.14 19.33 12.11
CA PHE A 13 26.55 18.14 12.75
C PHE A 13 25.02 18.18 12.87
N ALA A 14 24.40 19.37 12.92
CA ALA A 14 22.95 19.49 13.06
C ALA A 14 22.17 19.18 11.77
N LEU A 15 22.82 19.25 10.60
CA LEU A 15 22.19 19.01 9.29
C LEU A 15 22.16 17.53 8.89
N ILE A 16 22.93 16.65 9.55
CA ILE A 16 23.02 15.23 9.17
C ILE A 16 21.87 14.39 9.75
N LEU A 17 21.20 14.83 10.82
CA LEU A 17 20.11 14.09 11.46
C LEU A 17 18.73 14.24 10.78
N ILE A 18 18.56 15.16 9.83
CA ILE A 18 17.26 15.38 9.15
C ILE A 18 17.03 14.35 8.02
N SER A 19 18.00 13.48 7.77
CA SER A 19 18.06 12.56 6.62
C SER A 19 17.19 11.31 6.72
N HIS A 20 16.46 11.08 7.82
CA HIS A 20 15.83 9.78 8.11
C HIS A 20 14.31 9.74 7.88
N PHE A 21 13.72 10.67 7.14
CA PHE A 21 12.33 10.56 6.73
C PHE A 21 12.23 9.74 5.43
N SER A 22 12.40 8.42 5.52
CA SER A 22 11.99 7.53 4.44
C SER A 22 10.47 7.41 4.46
N VAL A 23 9.78 8.25 3.69
CA VAL A 23 8.35 8.07 3.41
C VAL A 23 8.21 6.99 2.35
N THR A 24 8.22 5.72 2.74
CA THR A 24 7.93 4.58 1.85
C THR A 24 6.42 4.41 1.68
N LYS A 25 5.75 5.40 1.07
CA LYS A 25 4.31 5.32 0.75
C LYS A 25 4.03 4.71 -0.63
N ALA A 26 4.96 4.87 -1.56
CA ALA A 26 4.78 4.38 -2.93
C ALA A 26 4.70 2.84 -2.98
N ASP A 27 5.49 2.16 -2.14
CA ASP A 27 5.55 0.70 -2.07
C ASP A 27 4.22 0.11 -1.60
N THR A 28 3.72 0.55 -0.44
CA THR A 28 2.43 0.08 0.12
C THR A 28 1.24 0.35 -0.81
N ALA A 29 1.22 1.50 -1.50
CA ALA A 29 0.14 1.83 -2.43
C ALA A 29 0.17 0.97 -3.69
N SER A 30 1.35 0.78 -4.28
CA SER A 30 1.56 -0.10 -5.45
C SER A 30 1.24 -1.56 -5.12
N ASP A 31 1.68 -2.03 -3.96
CA ASP A 31 1.40 -3.39 -3.48
C ASP A 31 -0.09 -3.60 -3.21
N ALA A 32 -0.75 -2.64 -2.54
CA ALA A 32 -2.19 -2.68 -2.32
C ALA A 32 -2.96 -2.77 -3.64
N GLU A 33 -2.59 -1.96 -4.62
CA GLU A 33 -3.18 -1.97 -5.96
C GLU A 33 -2.97 -3.31 -6.67
N THR A 34 -1.76 -3.88 -6.58
CA THR A 34 -1.42 -5.20 -7.13
C THR A 34 -2.29 -6.30 -6.52
N ILE A 35 -2.41 -6.36 -5.20
CA ILE A 35 -3.19 -7.43 -4.55
C ILE A 35 -4.71 -7.25 -4.76
N LEU A 36 -5.20 -6.02 -4.91
CA LEU A 36 -6.61 -5.76 -5.16
C LEU A 36 -6.99 -6.11 -6.61
N ASN A 37 -6.13 -5.77 -7.58
CA ASN A 37 -6.28 -6.22 -8.97
C ASN A 37 -6.18 -7.76 -9.06
N TRP A 38 -5.29 -8.37 -8.27
CA TRP A 38 -5.19 -9.83 -8.20
C TRP A 38 -6.47 -10.46 -7.65
N ALA A 39 -7.03 -9.88 -6.59
CA ALA A 39 -8.25 -10.37 -5.96
C ALA A 39 -9.45 -10.32 -6.94
N GLU A 40 -9.61 -9.23 -7.68
CA GLU A 40 -10.64 -9.07 -8.72
C GLU A 40 -10.54 -10.15 -9.81
N ASN A 41 -9.33 -10.40 -10.30
CA ASN A 41 -9.10 -11.41 -11.35
C ASN A 41 -9.26 -12.85 -10.83
N THR A 42 -8.87 -13.11 -9.59
CA THR A 42 -8.80 -14.47 -9.04
C THR A 42 -10.13 -14.90 -8.42
N TYR A 43 -10.89 -13.98 -7.83
CA TYR A 43 -12.15 -14.26 -7.14
C TYR A 43 -13.30 -13.39 -7.67
N PRO A 44 -13.67 -13.50 -8.96
CA PRO A 44 -14.72 -12.67 -9.56
C PRO A 44 -16.11 -12.89 -8.91
N GLY A 45 -16.33 -14.02 -8.23
CA GLY A 45 -17.55 -14.25 -7.45
C GLY A 45 -17.64 -13.41 -6.16
N LEU A 46 -16.51 -12.92 -5.65
CA LEU A 46 -16.42 -12.04 -4.48
C LEU A 46 -16.18 -10.59 -4.89
N PHE A 47 -15.38 -10.36 -5.94
CA PHE A 47 -14.98 -9.05 -6.43
C PHE A 47 -15.42 -8.91 -7.91
N PRO A 48 -16.72 -8.68 -8.16
CA PRO A 48 -17.33 -8.84 -9.48
C PRO A 48 -16.99 -7.75 -10.51
N SER A 49 -16.44 -6.63 -10.05
CA SER A 49 -16.20 -5.44 -10.86
C SER A 49 -14.92 -4.77 -10.42
N HIS A 50 -14.19 -4.16 -11.35
CA HIS A 50 -13.09 -3.28 -11.01
C HIS A 50 -13.59 -2.04 -10.26
N GLN A 51 -12.89 -1.65 -9.20
CA GLN A 51 -13.20 -0.46 -8.40
C GLN A 51 -11.97 0.43 -8.25
N ALA A 52 -12.16 1.74 -8.25
CA ALA A 52 -11.07 2.68 -8.03
C ALA A 52 -10.54 2.57 -6.59
N THR A 53 -9.22 2.49 -6.45
CA THR A 53 -8.56 2.48 -5.14
C THR A 53 -8.69 3.83 -4.45
N GLN A 54 -9.16 3.79 -3.22
CA GLN A 54 -9.33 4.94 -2.34
C GLN A 54 -8.25 4.91 -1.25
N ASN A 55 -7.82 6.09 -0.81
CA ASN A 55 -6.82 6.23 0.25
C ASN A 55 -7.35 7.19 1.31
N ILE A 56 -7.75 6.65 2.46
CA ILE A 56 -8.22 7.38 3.63
C ILE A 56 -7.46 6.86 4.82
N ASN A 57 -6.47 7.60 5.30
CA ASN A 57 -5.58 7.16 6.37
C ASN A 57 -6.33 6.55 7.57
N PRO A 58 -5.98 5.33 8.03
CA PRO A 58 -4.82 4.53 7.62
C PRO A 58 -5.07 3.55 6.47
N TRP A 59 -6.18 3.63 5.74
CA TRP A 59 -6.63 2.61 4.78
C TRP A 59 -6.33 2.95 3.32
N ILE A 60 -5.82 1.98 2.57
CA ILE A 60 -5.87 1.92 1.10
C ILE A 60 -6.85 0.82 0.74
N PHE A 61 -7.97 1.11 0.09
CA PHE A 61 -9.05 0.14 -0.05
C PHE A 61 -9.89 0.34 -1.30
N ARG A 62 -10.66 -0.68 -1.65
CA ARG A 62 -11.75 -0.64 -2.64
C ARG A 62 -13.06 -1.04 -1.97
N HIS A 63 -14.14 -0.44 -2.45
CA HIS A 63 -15.49 -0.78 -2.04
C HIS A 63 -16.26 -1.35 -3.23
N TYR A 64 -16.65 -2.61 -3.13
CA TYR A 64 -17.44 -3.34 -4.11
C TYR A 64 -18.91 -3.25 -3.71
N THR A 65 -19.60 -2.21 -4.18
CA THR A 65 -20.99 -1.91 -3.81
C THR A 65 -21.96 -3.05 -4.12
N GLU A 66 -21.75 -3.76 -5.23
CA GLU A 66 -22.59 -4.88 -5.68
C GLU A 66 -22.56 -6.06 -4.68
N ALA A 67 -21.39 -6.33 -4.11
CA ALA A 67 -21.18 -7.40 -3.14
C ALA A 67 -21.24 -6.93 -1.68
N GLY A 68 -21.28 -5.62 -1.45
CA GLY A 68 -21.19 -5.01 -0.12
C GLY A 68 -19.87 -5.33 0.59
N ILE A 69 -18.77 -5.42 -0.15
CA ILE A 69 -17.44 -5.82 0.36
C ILE A 69 -16.48 -4.63 0.33
N TYR A 70 -15.75 -4.45 1.42
CA TYR A 70 -14.55 -3.62 1.49
C TYR A 70 -13.34 -4.54 1.53
N ALA A 71 -12.35 -4.30 0.69
CA ALA A 71 -11.06 -4.96 0.74
C ALA A 71 -9.96 -3.90 0.74
N GLY A 72 -8.94 -4.06 1.57
CA GLY A 72 -7.90 -3.06 1.66
C GLY A 72 -6.77 -3.40 2.61
N VAL A 73 -5.82 -2.48 2.67
CA VAL A 73 -4.61 -2.54 3.46
C VAL A 73 -4.64 -1.44 4.50
N ASN A 74 -4.29 -1.77 5.75
CA ASN A 74 -4.05 -0.80 6.79
C ASN A 74 -2.56 -0.43 6.81
N GLN A 75 -2.25 0.84 6.57
CA GLN A 75 -0.90 1.38 6.49
C GLN A 75 -0.16 1.40 7.83
N ASN A 76 -0.87 1.24 8.97
CA ASN A 76 -0.23 1.26 10.29
C ASN A 76 0.43 -0.08 10.62
N ASP A 77 -0.19 -1.19 10.23
CA ASP A 77 0.27 -2.56 10.53
C ASP A 77 0.64 -3.36 9.28
N ASN A 78 0.48 -2.77 8.08
CA ASN A 78 0.62 -3.43 6.78
C ASN A 78 -0.22 -4.71 6.66
N GLY A 79 -1.36 -4.77 7.34
CA GLY A 79 -2.29 -5.88 7.27
C GLY A 79 -3.29 -5.72 6.12
N VAL A 80 -3.63 -6.84 5.49
CA VAL A 80 -4.70 -6.94 4.50
C VAL A 80 -5.98 -7.40 5.17
N TYR A 81 -7.06 -6.68 4.93
CA TYR A 81 -8.34 -6.87 5.59
C TYR A 81 -9.49 -6.88 4.59
N VAL A 82 -10.55 -7.60 4.96
CA VAL A 82 -11.84 -7.60 4.27
C VAL A 82 -12.98 -7.40 5.26
N PHE A 83 -14.06 -6.79 4.80
CA PHE A 83 -15.25 -6.52 5.60
C PHE A 83 -16.51 -6.50 4.73
N GLY A 84 -17.61 -7.05 5.23
CA GLY A 84 -18.89 -7.11 4.51
C GLY A 84 -19.01 -8.33 3.59
N GLY A 85 -20.09 -8.41 2.83
CA GLY A 85 -20.44 -9.59 2.04
C GLY A 85 -20.48 -10.88 2.90
N PRO A 86 -19.62 -11.88 2.64
CA PRO A 86 -19.55 -13.11 3.44
C PRO A 86 -18.89 -12.93 4.82
N TRP A 87 -18.25 -11.79 5.09
CA TRP A 87 -17.59 -11.51 6.35
C TRP A 87 -18.45 -10.63 7.27
N GLU A 88 -18.92 -11.20 8.38
CA GLU A 88 -19.75 -10.49 9.38
C GLU A 88 -18.97 -9.43 10.19
N ARG A 89 -17.64 -9.48 10.15
CA ARG A 89 -16.72 -8.58 10.86
C ARG A 89 -15.49 -8.30 10.02
N ILE A 90 -14.75 -7.25 10.38
CA ILE A 90 -13.43 -7.01 9.79
C ILE A 90 -12.58 -8.26 10.04
N THR A 91 -12.13 -8.86 8.94
CA THR A 91 -11.37 -10.11 8.93
C THR A 91 -9.98 -9.81 8.41
N PHE A 92 -8.99 -10.10 9.24
CA PHE A 92 -7.58 -10.06 8.83
C PHE A 92 -7.31 -11.28 7.93
N ILE A 93 -6.75 -11.03 6.76
CA ILE A 93 -6.38 -12.08 5.80
C ILE A 93 -4.94 -12.51 6.07
N ASP A 94 -4.00 -11.59 5.89
CA ASP A 94 -2.56 -11.78 6.14
C ASP A 94 -1.84 -10.42 6.08
N THR A 95 -0.53 -10.42 6.27
CA THR A 95 0.34 -9.26 6.02
C THR A 95 0.45 -8.98 4.53
N LEU A 96 0.60 -7.70 4.16
CA LEU A 96 0.75 -7.25 2.79
C LEU A 96 1.87 -8.00 2.03
N PRO A 97 3.09 -8.18 2.59
CA PRO A 97 4.14 -8.92 1.90
C PRO A 97 3.77 -10.38 1.60
N ASN A 98 3.02 -11.04 2.49
CA ASN A 98 2.58 -12.42 2.28
C ASN A 98 1.55 -12.49 1.15
N VAL A 99 0.58 -11.57 1.12
CA VAL A 99 -0.44 -11.54 0.06
C VAL A 99 0.18 -11.14 -1.29
N VAL A 100 1.12 -10.21 -1.32
CA VAL A 100 1.88 -9.86 -2.54
C VAL A 100 2.65 -11.08 -3.04
N ASN A 101 3.38 -11.77 -2.17
CA ASN A 101 4.08 -13.00 -2.55
C ASN A 101 3.10 -14.06 -3.06
N LEU A 102 1.95 -14.23 -2.43
CA LEU A 102 0.92 -15.14 -2.90
C LEU A 102 0.42 -14.75 -4.30
N ALA A 103 0.10 -13.48 -4.52
CA ALA A 103 -0.39 -12.97 -5.80
C ALA A 103 0.62 -13.20 -6.93
N LEU A 104 1.90 -12.88 -6.71
CA LEU A 104 2.97 -13.05 -7.69
C LEU A 104 3.26 -14.53 -8.01
N ASN A 105 3.09 -15.43 -7.05
CA ASN A 105 3.31 -16.87 -7.24
C ASN A 105 2.07 -17.63 -7.71
N SER A 106 0.90 -16.97 -7.80
CA SER A 106 -0.38 -17.59 -8.16
C SER A 106 -0.51 -17.93 -9.66
N GLY A 107 0.50 -17.64 -10.51
CA GLY A 107 0.48 -17.94 -11.94
C GLY A 107 -0.24 -16.90 -12.82
N ASN A 108 -0.86 -15.87 -12.21
CA ASN A 108 -1.44 -14.72 -12.89
C ASN A 108 -0.41 -13.59 -13.00
N ASN A 109 0.66 -13.82 -13.76
CA ASN A 109 1.87 -12.97 -13.77
C ASN A 109 1.69 -11.58 -14.42
N ASN A 110 0.47 -11.23 -14.84
CA ASN A 110 0.17 -10.01 -15.60
C ASN A 110 -0.65 -8.98 -14.82
N ILE A 111 -0.69 -9.09 -13.49
CA ILE A 111 -1.46 -8.17 -12.66
C ILE A 111 -0.62 -6.93 -12.41
N SER A 112 -0.85 -5.91 -13.22
CA SER A 112 -0.17 -4.62 -13.10
C SER A 112 -0.67 -3.84 -11.88
N ALA A 113 0.25 -3.14 -11.23
CA ALA A 113 -0.04 -2.17 -10.18
C ALA A 113 -0.68 -0.87 -10.69
N CYS A 114 -0.89 -0.71 -12.00
CA CYS A 114 -1.66 0.40 -12.55
C CYS A 114 -2.47 -0.19 -13.70
N ASP A 115 -3.80 -0.20 -13.57
CA ASP A 115 -4.69 -0.41 -14.71
C ASP A 115 -5.10 0.96 -15.25
N THR A 116 -4.72 1.29 -16.48
CA THR A 116 -5.01 2.59 -17.13
C THR A 116 -6.17 2.49 -18.12
N SER A 117 -6.96 1.41 -18.05
CA SER A 117 -8.05 1.13 -19.00
C SER A 117 -9.25 2.06 -18.85
#